data_AF-A0A0X3VDU3-F1
#
_entry.id   AF-A0A0X3VDU3-F1
#
_cell.length_a   1.000
_cell.length_b   1.000
_cell.length_c   1.000
_cell.angle_alpha   90.00
_cell.angle_beta   90.00
_cell.angle_gamma   90.00
#
_symmetry.space_group_name_H-M   'P 1'
#
loop_
_entity.id
_entity.type
_entity.pdbx_description
1 polymer ?
#
loop_
_entity_poly.entity_id
_entity_poly.type
_entity_poly.pdbx_seq_one_letter_code
_entity_poly.pdbx_strand_id
1 'polypeptide(L)'
;MKPARDYPYDTRLLDVLDALLKEEFVFVRSHDKRIYGIVTAADVVHVYDQMATPFFLIGEVDQELRHLIRSRFEIEDIQLVCMAGTDLQSFDDMTMGDYLAVLRNSDCWEKLGWDLDRKVFGEHLEEIRKIRNKVTHFNNPDPIPQSDVNRLRNFLTVIRTFDK
;
A
#
# COMPACT_ATOMS: atom_id res chain seq x y z
N MET A 1 45.29 -7.44 0.88
CA MET A 1 44.04 -7.86 1.54
C MET A 1 43.36 -6.59 2.08
N LYS A 2 42.15 -6.26 1.64
CA LYS A 2 41.42 -5.11 2.22
C LYS A 2 40.78 -5.55 3.54
N PRO A 3 40.81 -4.72 4.60
CA PRO A 3 40.11 -5.03 5.83
C PRO A 3 38.60 -5.05 5.56
N ALA A 4 37.91 -6.11 6.00
CA ALA A 4 36.46 -6.18 5.90
C ALA A 4 35.82 -5.19 6.89
N ARG A 5 34.72 -4.56 6.47
CA ARG A 5 33.98 -3.61 7.31
C ARG A 5 33.03 -4.35 8.23
N ASP A 6 32.96 -3.90 9.47
CA ASP A 6 32.01 -4.41 10.44
C ASP A 6 31.30 -3.29 11.21
N TYR A 7 30.04 -3.53 11.53
CA TYR A 7 29.13 -2.55 12.14
C TYR A 7 28.50 -3.14 13.42
N PRO A 8 28.31 -2.35 14.48
CA PRO A 8 27.48 -2.74 15.63
C PRO A 8 26.07 -3.16 15.21
N TYR A 9 25.48 -4.15 15.87
CA TYR A 9 24.15 -4.68 15.53
C TYR A 9 22.99 -3.66 15.63
N ASP A 10 23.18 -2.56 16.37
CA ASP A 10 22.23 -1.45 16.52
C ASP A 10 22.39 -0.35 15.46
N THR A 11 23.34 -0.52 14.54
CA THR A 11 23.51 0.37 13.38
C THR A 11 22.28 0.25 12.48
N ARG A 12 21.73 1.39 12.05
CA ARG A 12 20.58 1.38 11.15
C ARG A 12 20.99 0.84 9.79
N LEU A 13 20.10 0.06 9.17
CA LEU A 13 20.35 -0.52 7.85
C LEU A 13 20.62 0.55 6.77
N LEU A 14 19.98 1.73 6.90
CA LEU A 14 20.21 2.89 6.02
C LEU A 14 21.67 3.37 6.05
N ASP A 15 22.31 3.31 7.21
CA ASP A 15 23.65 3.86 7.41
C ASP A 15 24.74 2.96 6.81
N VAL A 16 24.39 1.72 6.43
CA VAL A 16 25.32 0.73 5.87
C VAL A 16 25.13 0.48 4.36
N LEU A 17 24.15 1.14 3.71
CA LEU A 17 23.84 0.91 2.30
C LEU A 17 25.04 1.17 1.36
N ASP A 18 25.74 2.28 1.56
CA ASP A 18 26.93 2.63 0.76
C ASP A 18 28.05 1.59 0.89
N ALA A 19 28.17 0.95 2.05
CA ALA A 19 29.16 -0.09 2.29
C ALA A 19 28.74 -1.41 1.63
N LEU A 20 27.45 -1.78 1.74
CA LEU A 20 26.89 -2.96 1.08
C LEU A 20 27.01 -2.89 -0.44
N LEU A 21 26.80 -1.71 -1.04
CA LEU A 21 26.96 -1.52 -2.49
C LEU A 21 28.40 -1.68 -2.97
N LYS A 22 29.40 -1.37 -2.12
CA LYS A 22 30.82 -1.42 -2.47
C LYS A 22 31.46 -2.77 -2.18
N GLU A 23 31.06 -3.42 -1.10
CA GLU A 23 31.73 -4.60 -0.55
C GLU A 23 30.84 -5.85 -0.60
N GLU A 24 29.63 -5.76 -1.18
CA GLU A 24 28.58 -6.81 -1.34
C GLU A 24 27.97 -7.36 -0.04
N PHE A 25 28.75 -7.32 1.04
CA PHE A 25 28.33 -7.68 2.38
C PHE A 25 29.10 -6.87 3.44
N VAL A 26 28.54 -6.82 4.64
CA VAL A 26 29.20 -6.27 5.83
C VAL A 26 29.10 -7.27 6.97
N PHE A 27 30.05 -7.24 7.89
CA PHE A 27 29.96 -8.01 9.12
C PHE A 27 29.16 -7.27 10.19
N VAL A 28 28.40 -8.02 10.99
CA VAL A 28 27.66 -7.49 12.14
C VAL A 28 28.37 -7.90 13.41
N ARG A 29 28.63 -6.94 14.29
CA ARG A 29 29.29 -7.13 15.58
C ARG A 29 28.26 -7.09 16.71
N SER A 30 28.26 -8.14 17.52
CA SER A 30 27.49 -8.23 18.75
C SER A 30 28.09 -7.33 19.85
N HIS A 31 27.34 -7.12 20.95
CA HIS A 31 27.78 -6.36 22.12
C HIS A 31 29.08 -6.88 22.75
N ASP A 32 29.35 -8.19 22.66
CA ASP A 32 30.55 -8.84 23.17
C ASP A 32 31.76 -8.72 22.21
N LYS A 33 31.66 -7.85 21.20
CA LYS A 33 32.65 -7.59 20.14
C LYS A 33 32.93 -8.80 19.24
N ARG A 34 32.11 -9.83 19.27
CA ARG A 34 32.21 -10.96 18.34
C ARG A 34 31.43 -10.67 17.06
N ILE A 35 31.92 -11.23 15.95
CA ILE A 35 31.17 -11.25 14.70
C ILE A 35 29.99 -12.21 14.87
N TYR A 36 28.78 -11.68 14.72
CA TYR A 36 27.54 -12.43 14.82
C TYR A 36 27.14 -13.04 13.47
N GLY A 37 27.36 -12.31 12.39
CA GLY A 37 26.98 -12.73 11.04
C GLY A 37 27.31 -11.68 9.99
N ILE A 38 26.67 -11.82 8.82
CA ILE A 38 26.77 -10.87 7.72
C ILE A 38 25.40 -10.29 7.39
N VAL A 39 25.42 -9.12 6.77
CA VAL A 39 24.26 -8.53 6.07
C VAL A 39 24.68 -8.30 4.62
N THR A 40 23.77 -8.55 3.70
CA THR A 40 23.97 -8.44 2.25
C THR A 40 22.95 -7.50 1.63
N ALA A 41 23.16 -7.14 0.36
CA ALA A 41 22.15 -6.42 -0.41
C ALA A 41 20.81 -7.19 -0.53
N ALA A 42 20.82 -8.53 -0.50
CA ALA A 42 19.59 -9.33 -0.54
C ALA A 42 18.73 -9.14 0.71
N ASP A 43 19.35 -9.03 1.89
CA ASP A 43 18.65 -8.77 3.15
C ASP A 43 17.99 -7.39 3.15
N VAL A 44 18.71 -6.38 2.62
CA VAL A 44 18.19 -5.03 2.38
C VAL A 44 16.96 -5.09 1.49
N VAL A 45 17.09 -5.70 0.30
CA VAL A 45 15.99 -5.80 -0.66
C VAL A 45 14.77 -6.47 -0.01
N HIS A 46 14.96 -7.54 0.76
CA HIS A 46 13.87 -8.23 1.43
C HIS A 46 13.12 -7.34 2.43
N VAL A 47 13.85 -6.63 3.31
CA VAL A 47 13.24 -5.77 4.33
C VAL A 47 12.51 -4.58 3.69
N TYR A 48 13.13 -3.92 2.72
CA TYR A 48 12.51 -2.78 2.05
C TYR A 48 11.34 -3.21 1.16
N ASP A 49 11.38 -4.38 0.53
CA ASP A 49 10.25 -4.92 -0.23
C ASP A 49 9.03 -5.15 0.68
N GLN A 50 9.23 -5.76 1.85
CA GLN A 50 8.18 -5.95 2.85
C GLN A 50 7.58 -4.63 3.34
N MET A 51 8.42 -3.61 3.51
CA MET A 51 7.96 -2.29 3.95
C MET A 51 7.25 -1.52 2.83
N ALA A 52 7.75 -1.55 1.61
CA ALA A 52 7.28 -0.71 0.50
C ALA A 52 6.09 -1.30 -0.26
N THR A 53 6.02 -2.62 -0.41
CA THR A 53 4.94 -3.31 -1.15
C THR A 53 3.54 -2.88 -0.72
N PRO A 54 3.18 -2.81 0.58
CA PRO A 54 1.86 -2.36 1.00
C PRO A 54 1.53 -0.93 0.56
N PHE A 55 2.51 -0.01 0.57
CA PHE A 55 2.31 1.37 0.12
C PHE A 55 2.02 1.44 -1.37
N PHE A 56 2.78 0.71 -2.20
CA PHE A 56 2.55 0.68 -3.64
C PHE A 56 1.18 0.09 -3.97
N LEU A 57 0.80 -1.02 -3.34
CA LEU A 57 -0.50 -1.64 -3.56
C LEU A 57 -1.67 -0.72 -3.16
N ILE A 58 -1.54 0.06 -2.09
CA ILE A 58 -2.54 1.07 -1.72
C ILE A 58 -2.65 2.15 -2.81
N GLY A 59 -1.52 2.64 -3.31
CA GLY A 59 -1.50 3.63 -4.40
C GLY A 59 -2.14 3.09 -5.68
N GLU A 60 -1.88 1.83 -6.02
CA GLU A 60 -2.56 1.16 -7.12
C GLU A 60 -4.07 1.08 -6.88
N VAL A 61 -4.53 0.71 -5.67
CA VAL A 61 -5.97 0.64 -5.40
C VAL A 61 -6.63 2.00 -5.58
N ASP A 62 -6.01 3.07 -5.07
CA ASP A 62 -6.50 4.44 -5.23
C ASP A 62 -6.61 4.81 -6.72
N GLN A 63 -5.57 4.52 -7.50
CA GLN A 63 -5.53 4.81 -8.92
C GLN A 63 -6.62 4.04 -9.70
N GLU A 64 -6.79 2.74 -9.44
CA GLU A 64 -7.79 1.91 -10.12
C GLU A 64 -9.22 2.34 -9.74
N LEU A 65 -9.48 2.66 -8.47
CA LEU A 65 -10.79 3.17 -8.04
C LEU A 65 -11.11 4.52 -8.67
N ARG A 66 -10.13 5.42 -8.74
CA ARG A 66 -10.27 6.72 -9.40
C ARG A 66 -10.54 6.53 -10.89
N HIS A 67 -9.82 5.63 -11.55
CA HIS A 67 -10.01 5.34 -12.96
C HIS A 67 -11.41 4.78 -13.24
N LEU A 68 -11.83 3.79 -12.45
CA LEU A 68 -13.17 3.21 -12.51
C LEU A 68 -14.25 4.29 -12.44
N ILE A 69 -14.19 5.16 -11.43
CA ILE A 69 -15.22 6.19 -11.23
C ILE A 69 -15.16 7.24 -12.35
N ARG A 70 -13.98 7.74 -12.68
CA ARG A 70 -13.81 8.74 -13.75
C ARG A 70 -14.29 8.24 -15.12
N SER A 71 -14.20 6.94 -15.38
CA SER A 71 -14.62 6.37 -16.66
C SER A 71 -16.14 6.24 -16.80
N ARG A 72 -16.89 6.20 -15.68
CA ARG A 72 -18.33 5.88 -15.66
C ARG A 72 -19.25 6.99 -15.20
N PHE A 73 -18.71 8.01 -14.53
CA PHE A 73 -19.49 9.08 -13.94
C PHE A 73 -18.92 10.43 -14.32
N GLU A 74 -19.82 11.41 -14.40
CA GLU A 74 -19.46 12.82 -14.43
C GLU A 74 -19.22 13.32 -13.00
N ILE A 75 -18.40 14.36 -12.84
CA ILE A 75 -18.02 14.83 -11.50
C ILE A 75 -19.23 15.34 -10.70
N GLU A 76 -20.20 15.95 -11.37
CA GLU A 76 -21.42 16.48 -10.78
C GLU A 76 -22.29 15.37 -10.16
N ASP A 77 -22.35 14.20 -10.78
CA ASP A 77 -23.06 13.03 -10.24
C ASP A 77 -22.42 12.56 -8.93
N ILE A 78 -21.09 12.61 -8.86
CA ILE A 78 -20.32 12.17 -7.68
C ILE A 78 -20.47 13.16 -6.52
N GLN A 79 -20.47 14.46 -6.80
CA GLN A 79 -20.65 15.51 -5.78
C GLN A 79 -21.97 15.36 -4.99
N LEU A 80 -23.02 14.81 -5.60
CA LEU A 80 -24.31 14.59 -4.94
C LEU A 80 -24.29 13.43 -3.93
N VAL A 81 -23.33 12.50 -4.05
CA VAL A 81 -23.25 11.27 -3.25
C VAL A 81 -22.19 11.38 -2.17
N CYS A 82 -21.13 12.14 -2.42
CA CYS A 82 -20.02 12.32 -1.48
C CYS A 82 -20.39 13.31 -0.36
N MET A 83 -19.99 13.00 0.88
CA MET A 83 -20.23 13.87 2.03
C MET A 83 -19.50 15.22 1.94
N ALA A 84 -18.34 15.26 1.28
CA ALA A 84 -17.57 16.47 1.02
C ALA A 84 -18.05 17.22 -0.24
N GLY A 85 -19.23 16.88 -0.76
CA GLY A 85 -19.70 17.13 -2.13
C GLY A 85 -19.36 18.50 -2.73
N THR A 86 -19.57 19.60 -2.02
CA THR A 86 -19.35 20.96 -2.57
C THR A 86 -17.89 21.33 -2.81
N ASP A 87 -16.96 20.65 -2.14
CA ASP A 87 -15.52 20.97 -2.20
C ASP A 87 -14.76 20.07 -3.19
N LEU A 88 -15.39 19.03 -3.73
CA LEU A 88 -14.77 18.11 -4.68
C LEU A 88 -14.76 18.73 -6.08
N GLN A 89 -13.62 19.29 -6.52
CA GLN A 89 -13.51 19.98 -7.83
C GLN A 89 -13.02 19.04 -8.94
N SER A 90 -12.30 17.98 -8.57
CA SER A 90 -11.76 16.98 -9.50
C SER A 90 -11.86 15.57 -8.91
N PHE A 91 -11.83 14.54 -9.78
CA PHE A 91 -11.63 13.15 -9.36
C PHE A 91 -10.30 12.95 -8.62
N ASP A 92 -9.34 13.86 -8.80
CA ASP A 92 -8.05 13.81 -8.11
C ASP A 92 -8.13 14.22 -6.64
N ASP A 93 -9.19 14.91 -6.24
CA ASP A 93 -9.44 15.33 -4.86
C ASP A 93 -10.12 14.21 -4.05
N MET A 94 -10.54 13.13 -4.72
CA MET A 94 -11.27 12.04 -4.08
C MET A 94 -10.41 11.29 -3.07
N THR A 95 -11.04 10.95 -1.96
CA THR A 95 -10.46 10.13 -0.90
C THR A 95 -11.06 8.72 -0.92
N MET A 96 -10.44 7.80 -0.16
CA MET A 96 -11.05 6.47 0.09
C MET A 96 -12.45 6.54 0.71
N GLY A 97 -12.80 7.63 1.40
CA GLY A 97 -14.16 7.84 1.91
C GLY A 97 -15.15 8.12 0.78
N ASP A 98 -14.74 8.92 -0.21
CA ASP A 98 -15.56 9.28 -1.37
C ASP A 98 -15.78 8.06 -2.28
N TYR A 99 -14.74 7.27 -2.55
CA TYR A 99 -14.88 6.00 -3.28
C TYR A 99 -15.88 5.07 -2.60
N LEU A 100 -15.85 4.99 -1.28
CA LEU A 100 -16.77 4.17 -0.50
C LEU A 100 -18.21 4.71 -0.56
N ALA A 101 -18.40 6.03 -0.55
CA ALA A 101 -19.72 6.64 -0.68
C ALA A 101 -20.35 6.32 -2.06
N VAL A 102 -19.58 6.49 -3.13
CA VAL A 102 -20.00 6.21 -4.51
C VAL A 102 -20.32 4.74 -4.71
N LEU A 103 -19.39 3.85 -4.37
CA LEU A 103 -19.52 2.42 -4.64
C LEU A 103 -20.50 1.71 -3.68
N ARG A 104 -20.96 2.39 -2.63
CA ARG A 104 -22.07 1.91 -1.80
C ARG A 104 -23.41 2.52 -2.18
N ASN A 105 -23.47 3.55 -3.01
CA ASN A 105 -24.74 4.09 -3.50
C ASN A 105 -25.39 3.10 -4.49
N SER A 106 -26.69 2.86 -4.36
CA SER A 106 -27.43 1.91 -5.22
C SER A 106 -27.40 2.33 -6.68
N ASP A 107 -27.68 3.60 -6.93
CA ASP A 107 -27.89 4.14 -8.26
C ASP A 107 -26.55 4.21 -9.02
N CYS A 108 -25.47 4.59 -8.32
CA CYS A 108 -24.11 4.49 -8.85
C CYS A 108 -23.72 3.04 -9.14
N TRP A 109 -24.03 2.11 -8.25
CA TRP A 109 -23.68 0.70 -8.45
C TRP A 109 -24.38 0.07 -9.66
N GLU A 110 -25.67 0.37 -9.85
CA GLU A 110 -26.42 -0.09 -11.01
C GLU A 110 -25.81 0.41 -12.32
N LYS A 111 -25.29 1.65 -12.36
CA LYS A 111 -24.58 2.21 -13.52
C LYS A 111 -23.27 1.46 -13.84
N LEU A 112 -22.63 0.78 -12.87
CA LEU A 112 -21.43 -0.03 -13.12
C LEU A 112 -21.73 -1.30 -13.92
N GLY A 113 -22.95 -1.85 -13.79
CA GLY A 113 -23.36 -3.06 -14.48
C GLY A 113 -22.61 -4.33 -14.04
N TRP A 114 -22.01 -4.33 -12.85
CA TRP A 114 -21.27 -5.47 -12.32
C TRP A 114 -22.20 -6.53 -11.73
N ASP A 115 -21.93 -7.81 -12.04
CA ASP A 115 -22.62 -8.97 -11.45
C ASP A 115 -22.05 -9.34 -10.07
N LEU A 116 -21.76 -8.33 -9.25
CA LEU A 116 -21.21 -8.46 -7.90
C LEU A 116 -22.18 -7.90 -6.87
N ASP A 117 -22.18 -8.49 -5.68
CA ASP A 117 -22.94 -7.94 -4.55
C ASP A 117 -22.29 -6.65 -4.05
N ARG A 118 -23.04 -5.55 -4.14
CA ARG A 118 -22.64 -4.21 -3.71
C ARG A 118 -22.21 -4.15 -2.25
N LYS A 119 -22.93 -4.84 -1.35
CA LYS A 119 -22.64 -4.78 0.09
C LYS A 119 -21.33 -5.49 0.38
N VAL A 120 -21.12 -6.68 -0.19
CA VAL A 120 -19.88 -7.44 -0.05
C VAL A 120 -18.69 -6.65 -0.60
N PHE A 121 -18.83 -6.04 -1.79
CA PHE A 121 -17.78 -5.19 -2.35
C PHE A 121 -17.48 -3.99 -1.43
N GLY A 122 -18.52 -3.32 -0.94
CA GLY A 122 -18.40 -2.20 -0.03
C GLY A 122 -17.78 -2.57 1.33
N GLU A 123 -17.99 -3.78 1.81
CA GLU A 123 -17.32 -4.33 3.01
C GLU A 123 -15.83 -4.55 2.76
N HIS A 124 -15.47 -5.16 1.63
CA HIS A 124 -14.07 -5.35 1.24
C HIS A 124 -13.35 -4.00 1.08
N LEU A 125 -13.97 -3.02 0.42
CA LEU A 125 -13.37 -1.68 0.29
C LEU A 125 -13.16 -0.99 1.65
N GLU A 126 -14.04 -1.21 2.62
CA GLU A 126 -13.85 -0.72 3.99
C GLU A 126 -12.67 -1.41 4.69
N GLU A 127 -12.44 -2.70 4.46
CA GLU A 127 -11.24 -3.38 4.94
C GLU A 127 -9.97 -2.78 4.32
N ILE A 128 -9.98 -2.49 3.03
CA ILE A 128 -8.86 -1.81 2.35
C ILE A 128 -8.59 -0.44 2.98
N ARG A 129 -9.65 0.34 3.25
CA ARG A 129 -9.52 1.64 3.94
C ARG A 129 -8.85 1.49 5.30
N LYS A 130 -9.19 0.44 6.07
CA LYS A 130 -8.55 0.12 7.35
C LYS A 130 -7.07 -0.26 7.18
N ILE A 131 -6.74 -1.10 6.19
CA ILE A 131 -5.35 -1.45 5.86
C ILE A 131 -4.55 -0.20 5.51
N ARG A 132 -5.10 0.68 4.66
CA ARG A 132 -4.49 1.97 4.33
C ARG A 132 -4.19 2.80 5.57
N ASN A 133 -5.17 2.93 6.47
CA ASN A 133 -4.98 3.69 7.71
C ASN A 133 -3.86 3.09 8.59
N LYS A 134 -3.75 1.76 8.68
CA LYS A 134 -2.65 1.11 9.39
C LYS A 134 -1.30 1.43 8.76
N VAL A 135 -1.23 1.43 7.43
CA VAL A 135 0.00 1.72 6.67
C VAL A 135 0.42 3.18 6.83
N THR A 136 -0.52 4.13 6.79
CA THR A 136 -0.22 5.56 6.94
C THR A 136 0.07 5.96 8.39
N HIS A 137 -0.53 5.27 9.36
CA HIS A 137 -0.19 5.43 10.76
C HIS A 137 1.00 4.54 11.08
N PHE A 138 2.21 5.04 10.84
CA PHE A 138 3.52 4.43 11.19
C PHE A 138 3.71 4.10 12.70
N ASN A 139 2.63 4.00 13.46
CA ASN A 139 2.58 3.75 14.89
C ASN A 139 2.79 2.27 15.25
N ASN A 140 2.78 1.36 14.26
CA ASN A 140 3.06 -0.05 14.50
C ASN A 140 4.49 -0.38 14.06
N PRO A 141 5.38 -0.81 14.98
CA PRO A 141 6.71 -1.29 14.61
C PRO A 141 6.66 -2.61 13.82
N ASP A 142 5.53 -3.33 13.85
CA ASP A 142 5.39 -4.59 13.15
C ASP A 142 5.10 -4.41 11.66
N PRO A 143 5.66 -5.27 10.79
CA PRO A 143 5.35 -5.28 9.37
C PRO A 143 3.86 -5.55 9.13
N ILE A 144 3.36 -5.03 8.01
CA ILE A 144 1.97 -5.29 7.60
C ILE A 144 1.79 -6.80 7.40
N PRO A 145 0.75 -7.42 8.00
CA PRO A 145 0.52 -8.85 7.85
C PRO A 145 0.40 -9.26 6.38
N GLN A 146 0.99 -10.39 6.02
CA GLN A 146 0.91 -10.90 4.64
C GLN A 146 -0.54 -11.11 4.18
N SER A 147 -1.45 -11.39 5.10
CA SER A 147 -2.89 -11.46 4.83
C SER A 147 -3.47 -10.13 4.33
N ASP A 148 -3.04 -9.00 4.90
CA ASP A 148 -3.50 -7.66 4.50
C ASP A 148 -2.94 -7.31 3.11
N VAL A 149 -1.68 -7.66 2.84
CA VAL A 149 -1.08 -7.55 1.50
C VAL A 149 -1.85 -8.38 0.47
N ASN A 150 -2.23 -9.62 0.82
CA ASN A 150 -3.01 -10.47 -0.07
C ASN A 150 -4.42 -9.92 -0.31
N ARG A 151 -5.05 -9.28 0.69
CA ARG A 151 -6.33 -8.59 0.51
C ARG A 151 -6.23 -7.45 -0.50
N LEU A 152 -5.18 -6.63 -0.42
CA LEU A 152 -4.92 -5.56 -1.41
C LEU A 152 -4.81 -6.13 -2.83
N ARG A 153 -4.00 -7.18 -3.02
CA ARG A 153 -3.82 -7.84 -4.32
C ARG A 153 -5.12 -8.44 -4.87
N ASN A 154 -5.89 -9.10 -4.02
CA ASN A 154 -7.16 -9.71 -4.42
C ASN A 154 -8.16 -8.63 -4.82
N PHE A 155 -8.23 -7.52 -4.07
CA PHE A 155 -9.11 -6.41 -4.39
C PHE A 155 -8.75 -5.74 -5.72
N LEU A 156 -7.46 -5.51 -5.99
CA LEU A 156 -6.97 -5.04 -7.29
C LEU A 156 -7.36 -5.98 -8.42
N THR A 157 -7.22 -7.29 -8.19
CA THR A 157 -7.59 -8.31 -9.18
C THR A 157 -9.07 -8.24 -9.51
N VAL A 158 -9.93 -8.05 -8.50
CA VAL A 158 -11.38 -7.87 -8.71
C VAL A 158 -11.65 -6.62 -9.54
N ILE A 159 -11.14 -5.44 -9.14
CA ILE A 159 -11.37 -4.20 -9.90
C ILE A 159 -10.96 -4.36 -11.37
N ARG A 160 -9.73 -4.81 -11.63
CA ARG A 160 -9.19 -4.99 -12.99
C ARG A 160 -9.93 -6.04 -13.82
N THR A 161 -10.59 -7.00 -13.16
CA THR A 161 -11.36 -8.03 -13.87
C THR A 161 -12.71 -7.49 -14.35
N PHE A 162 -13.34 -6.62 -13.56
CA PHE A 162 -14.68 -6.08 -13.82
C PHE A 162 -14.67 -4.70 -14.49
N ASP A 163 -13.56 -3.96 -14.43
CA ASP A 163 -13.37 -2.68 -15.12
C ASP A 163 -12.94 -2.85 -16.59
N LYS A 164 -13.55 -3.82 -17.29
CA LYS A 164 -13.32 -4.07 -18.72
C LYS A 164 -14.32 -3.31 -19.61
#